data_AF-A0A2R6B779-F1
#
_entry.id   AF-A0A2R6B779-F1
#
_cell.length_a   1.000
_cell.length_b   1.000
_cell.length_c   1.000
_cell.angle_alpha   90.00
_cell.angle_beta   90.00
_cell.angle_gamma   90.00
#
_symmetry.space_group_name_H-M   'P 1'
#
loop_
_entity.id
_entity.type
_entity.pdbx_description
1 polymer ?
#
loop_
_entity_poly.entity_id
_entity_poly.type
_entity_poly.pdbx_seq_one_letter_code
_entity_poly.pdbx_strand_id
1 'polypeptide(L)'
;MGVLQWVYMGFRGIWFEVMPPLRLGSVDGKPFDVDADVVATGRTCVIGASGSGKSYAVGVLCEELCRVGVRFALVDTEGEHIGLKRKYEAVWVGEDEGCDLKWSGFDPAEVGSHILEAPPFILDVSETDNLQVKVARFVSALYEQVSARRVPYLLIVEEADKFVPQYGDRLEVLGEVARRGRKRGLGLMVCTQRPSLVDKNVLSQCGNQLIGKLVIRNDLQAVEQFFQGRGLPEQLTTLQPGYFYAAGGFSAVPVCVKIRERETPPGGSAPKLGQEVELGTGVSEWLGRFTLTRSDGEGVGVPRTRRTIPTEDAQIISPGGLKAGLEGASNSARLGLRPLISASDAALYVKRERSFPLFGREETVSSVQLVMRPLLELGIRVRIRSGLLRHRYETRFAVFDGVSGCQADVSGTLTIRGGLEELIGLSEEEVAVLRCLDTGTPLGVVDLALRAKLPEGAVRKHLASLVRRRLAGSRRVGRTKVFYRLVDIPVIKQSERSVQLGDVGSFADAQIQELRVGEAELREVIRGLLRYSEVESCKPFLYPLYRVELVLRDKTRVEWVDARSGGTVEL
;
A
#
# COMPACT_ATOMS: atom_id res chain seq x y z
N MET A 1 8.11 -5.75 -39.39
CA MET A 1 8.64 -7.11 -39.65
C MET A 1 10.16 -7.02 -39.65
N GLY A 2 10.81 -7.32 -38.53
CA GLY A 2 12.27 -7.40 -38.44
C GLY A 2 12.76 -8.66 -39.15
N VAL A 3 13.82 -8.53 -39.95
CA VAL A 3 14.45 -9.66 -40.64
C VAL A 3 15.19 -10.50 -39.60
N LEU A 4 14.70 -11.71 -39.35
CA LEU A 4 15.35 -12.70 -38.50
C LEU A 4 16.70 -13.08 -39.11
N GLN A 5 17.77 -12.97 -38.33
CA GLN A 5 19.13 -13.27 -38.80
C GLN A 5 19.51 -14.68 -38.37
N TRP A 6 19.72 -15.55 -39.37
CA TRP A 6 20.12 -16.93 -39.17
C TRP A 6 21.65 -17.03 -39.15
N VAL A 7 22.23 -17.56 -38.07
CA VAL A 7 23.70 -17.79 -37.98
C VAL A 7 24.00 -19.27 -38.18
N TYR A 8 24.82 -19.58 -39.19
CA TYR A 8 25.29 -20.94 -39.49
C TYR A 8 26.65 -21.18 -38.82
N MET A 9 26.71 -22.07 -37.83
CA MET A 9 27.98 -22.59 -37.30
C MET A 9 28.29 -23.96 -37.91
N GLY A 10 29.31 -24.00 -38.78
CA GLY A 10 29.67 -25.14 -39.63
C GLY A 10 30.14 -26.42 -38.94
N PHE A 11 30.07 -26.53 -37.60
CA PHE A 11 30.52 -27.72 -36.88
C PHE A 11 29.40 -28.70 -36.49
N ARG A 12 28.12 -28.33 -36.65
CA ARG A 12 26.97 -29.21 -36.32
C ARG A 12 25.75 -29.14 -37.25
N GLY A 13 25.75 -28.27 -38.27
CA GLY A 13 24.61 -28.15 -39.19
C GLY A 13 23.31 -27.67 -38.52
N ILE A 14 23.41 -26.96 -37.39
CA ILE A 14 22.27 -26.42 -36.65
C ILE A 14 22.17 -24.93 -36.94
N TRP A 15 21.00 -24.50 -37.41
CA TRP A 15 20.63 -23.11 -37.56
C TRP A 15 20.06 -22.59 -36.24
N PHE A 16 20.59 -21.49 -35.72
CA PHE A 16 20.04 -20.82 -34.54
C PHE A 16 19.39 -19.50 -34.97
N GLU A 17 18.21 -19.24 -34.44
CA GLU A 17 17.54 -17.96 -34.51
C GLU A 17 18.17 -17.06 -33.45
N VAL A 18 18.90 -16.02 -33.87
CA VAL A 18 19.52 -15.05 -32.95
C VAL A 18 18.65 -13.82 -32.94
N MET A 19 18.11 -13.45 -31.78
CA MET A 19 17.35 -12.22 -31.66
C MET A 19 18.25 -11.02 -31.99
N PRO A 20 17.77 -10.04 -32.76
CA PRO A 20 18.54 -8.84 -33.03
C PRO A 20 18.89 -8.10 -31.72
N PRO A 21 20.07 -7.48 -31.62
CA PRO A 21 20.44 -6.72 -30.44
C PRO A 21 19.52 -5.51 -30.24
N LEU A 22 19.35 -5.10 -28.98
CA LEU A 22 18.64 -3.90 -28.58
C LEU A 22 19.60 -2.70 -28.59
N ARG A 23 19.35 -1.69 -29.42
CA ARG A 23 20.18 -0.49 -29.49
C ARG A 23 19.83 0.51 -28.40
N LEU A 24 20.61 0.52 -27.31
CA LEU A 24 20.37 1.43 -26.19
C LEU A 24 20.91 2.84 -26.42
N GLY A 25 22.02 2.96 -27.15
CA GLY A 25 22.73 4.22 -27.17
C GLY A 25 24.08 4.15 -27.85
N SER A 26 25.03 4.92 -27.30
CA SER A 26 26.41 4.93 -27.77
C SER A 26 27.42 5.09 -26.64
N VAL A 27 28.61 4.54 -26.85
CA VAL A 27 29.82 4.76 -26.04
C VAL A 27 30.85 5.36 -26.99
N ASP A 28 31.36 6.55 -26.67
CA ASP A 28 32.31 7.29 -27.50
C ASP A 28 31.87 7.42 -28.98
N GLY A 29 30.56 7.64 -29.20
CA GLY A 29 29.94 7.77 -30.52
C GLY A 29 29.75 6.45 -31.28
N LYS A 30 30.21 5.31 -30.75
CA LYS A 30 29.96 3.98 -31.32
C LYS A 30 28.68 3.39 -30.75
N PRO A 31 27.86 2.68 -31.55
CA PRO A 31 26.64 2.09 -31.05
C PRO A 31 26.89 1.13 -29.89
N PHE A 32 26.03 1.22 -28.87
CA PHE A 32 26.02 0.33 -27.72
C PHE A 32 24.75 -0.51 -27.73
N ASP A 33 24.96 -1.81 -27.88
CA ASP A 33 23.93 -2.83 -27.99
C ASP A 33 23.91 -3.73 -26.79
N VAL A 34 22.72 -4.19 -26.42
CA VAL A 34 22.55 -5.26 -25.45
C VAL A 34 21.76 -6.41 -26.06
N ASP A 35 22.03 -7.60 -25.56
CA ASP A 35 21.32 -8.81 -25.98
C ASP A 35 19.87 -8.79 -25.47
N ALA A 36 18.92 -9.01 -26.39
CA ALA A 36 17.50 -9.06 -26.09
C ALA A 36 17.16 -10.16 -25.09
N ASP A 37 17.81 -11.33 -25.17
CA ASP A 37 17.57 -12.45 -24.26
C ASP A 37 18.06 -12.13 -22.84
N VAL A 38 19.19 -11.42 -22.73
CA VAL A 38 19.73 -10.95 -21.45
C VAL A 38 18.76 -10.00 -20.76
N VAL A 39 18.08 -9.14 -21.52
CA VAL A 39 17.04 -8.24 -20.99
C VAL A 39 15.76 -9.02 -20.66
N ALA A 40 15.25 -9.79 -21.61
CA ALA A 40 13.93 -10.42 -21.55
C ALA A 40 13.82 -11.53 -20.50
N THR A 41 14.89 -12.32 -20.32
CA THR A 41 14.91 -13.45 -19.36
C THR A 41 15.70 -13.14 -18.10
N GLY A 42 16.50 -12.07 -18.13
CA GLY A 42 17.35 -11.66 -17.03
C GLY A 42 16.62 -10.87 -15.95
N ARG A 43 17.41 -10.30 -15.05
CA ARG A 43 16.93 -9.38 -14.01
C ARG A 43 17.72 -8.09 -14.14
N THR A 44 17.03 -7.01 -14.45
CA THR A 44 17.60 -5.71 -14.76
C THR A 44 17.18 -4.71 -13.68
N CYS A 45 18.07 -3.80 -13.29
CA CYS A 45 17.67 -2.59 -12.57
C CYS A 45 18.04 -1.34 -13.36
N VAL A 46 17.10 -0.40 -13.46
CA VAL A 46 17.32 0.94 -14.03
C VAL A 46 17.16 1.96 -12.90
N ILE A 47 18.26 2.60 -12.53
CA ILE A 47 18.31 3.45 -11.34
C ILE A 47 18.74 4.85 -11.75
N GLY A 48 18.08 5.87 -11.23
CA GLY A 48 18.52 7.26 -11.44
C GLY A 48 17.57 8.25 -10.77
N ALA A 49 18.13 9.31 -10.20
CA ALA A 49 17.35 10.36 -9.54
C ALA A 49 16.38 11.06 -10.51
N SER A 50 15.39 11.79 -9.98
CA SER A 50 14.49 12.62 -10.79
C SER A 50 15.27 13.51 -11.77
N GLY A 51 14.84 13.55 -13.03
CA GLY A 51 15.50 14.31 -14.10
C GLY A 51 16.80 13.70 -14.64
N SER A 52 17.22 12.51 -14.19
CA SER A 52 18.40 11.81 -14.75
C SER A 52 18.15 11.18 -16.12
N GLY A 53 16.88 11.04 -16.52
CA GLY A 53 16.46 10.35 -17.75
C GLY A 53 16.11 8.87 -17.56
N LYS A 54 15.82 8.42 -16.33
CA LYS A 54 15.41 7.02 -16.02
C LYS A 54 14.26 6.56 -16.93
N SER A 55 13.12 7.22 -16.85
CA SER A 55 11.93 6.84 -17.61
C SER A 55 12.15 6.99 -19.12
N TYR A 56 12.99 7.94 -19.54
CA TYR A 56 13.41 8.07 -20.92
C TYR A 56 14.20 6.84 -21.41
N ALA A 57 15.15 6.35 -20.61
CA ALA A 57 15.91 5.15 -20.90
C ALA A 57 15.05 3.88 -20.91
N VAL A 58 14.09 3.78 -19.98
CA VAL A 58 13.07 2.71 -19.97
C VAL A 58 12.23 2.78 -21.26
N GLY A 59 11.80 3.97 -21.68
CA GLY A 59 11.07 4.15 -22.94
C GLY A 59 11.87 3.69 -24.16
N VAL A 60 13.17 4.03 -24.24
CA VAL A 60 14.07 3.54 -25.30
C VAL A 60 14.18 2.02 -25.30
N LEU A 61 14.32 1.39 -24.13
CA LEU A 61 14.31 -0.06 -23.99
C LEU A 61 13.00 -0.67 -24.49
N CYS A 62 11.86 -0.13 -24.09
CA CYS A 62 10.54 -0.58 -24.55
C CYS A 62 10.40 -0.48 -26.08
N GLU A 63 10.89 0.59 -26.71
CA GLU A 63 10.90 0.71 -28.17
C GLU A 63 11.75 -0.37 -28.84
N GLU A 64 12.95 -0.66 -28.33
CA GLU A 64 13.80 -1.74 -28.85
C GLU A 64 13.12 -3.11 -28.70
N LEU A 65 12.55 -3.39 -27.52
CA LEU A 65 11.82 -4.62 -27.24
C LEU A 65 10.64 -4.81 -28.21
N CYS A 66 9.87 -3.75 -28.47
CA CYS A 66 8.80 -3.78 -29.48
C CYS A 66 9.33 -4.06 -30.88
N ARG A 67 10.46 -3.45 -31.29
CA ARG A 67 11.05 -3.66 -32.62
C ARG A 67 11.47 -5.11 -32.85
N VAL A 68 12.00 -5.77 -31.82
CA VAL A 68 12.45 -7.17 -31.89
C VAL A 68 11.37 -8.19 -31.54
N GLY A 69 10.18 -7.72 -31.14
CA GLY A 69 9.03 -8.59 -30.83
C GLY A 69 9.07 -9.26 -29.46
N VAL A 70 9.87 -8.74 -28.51
CA VAL A 70 9.85 -9.22 -27.12
C VAL A 70 8.60 -8.68 -26.42
N ARG A 71 7.84 -9.59 -25.81
CA ARG A 71 6.63 -9.25 -25.05
C ARG A 71 6.98 -8.79 -23.65
N PHE A 72 6.29 -7.76 -23.19
CA PHE A 72 6.47 -7.24 -21.85
C PHE A 72 5.18 -6.65 -21.28
N ALA A 73 5.16 -6.54 -19.95
CA ALA A 73 4.18 -5.76 -19.22
C ALA A 73 4.92 -4.70 -18.42
N LEU A 74 4.52 -3.44 -18.56
CA LEU A 74 5.10 -2.29 -17.91
C LEU A 74 4.11 -1.73 -16.90
N VAL A 75 4.44 -1.82 -15.61
CA VAL A 75 3.73 -1.10 -14.56
C VAL A 75 4.22 0.34 -14.59
N ASP A 76 3.37 1.25 -15.03
CA ASP A 76 3.67 2.68 -15.20
C ASP A 76 3.02 3.49 -14.07
N THR A 77 3.84 3.96 -13.12
CA THR A 77 3.33 4.68 -11.94
C THR A 77 3.16 6.18 -12.14
N GLU A 78 3.63 6.73 -13.27
CA GLU A 78 3.63 8.17 -13.53
C GLU A 78 2.94 8.52 -14.86
N GLY A 79 2.50 7.53 -15.65
CA GLY A 79 1.79 7.74 -16.92
C GLY A 79 2.71 8.20 -18.06
N GLU A 80 4.03 8.07 -17.90
CA GLU A 80 5.02 8.61 -18.85
C GLU A 80 5.19 7.75 -20.11
N HIS A 81 4.70 6.52 -20.10
CA HIS A 81 5.00 5.52 -21.13
C HIS A 81 3.90 5.33 -22.16
N ILE A 82 2.71 5.90 -21.96
CA ILE A 82 1.59 5.80 -22.91
C ILE A 82 1.95 6.30 -24.32
N GLY A 83 2.90 7.23 -24.43
CA GLY A 83 3.40 7.69 -25.72
C GLY A 83 3.98 6.60 -26.63
N LEU A 84 4.35 5.43 -26.09
CA LEU A 84 4.78 4.26 -26.86
C LEU A 84 3.72 3.82 -27.89
N LYS A 85 2.43 3.95 -27.55
CA LYS A 85 1.29 3.61 -28.44
C LYS A 85 1.20 4.45 -29.70
N ARG A 86 1.92 5.58 -29.78
CA ARG A 86 1.96 6.41 -31.00
C ARG A 86 2.62 5.70 -32.18
N LYS A 87 3.46 4.70 -31.92
CA LYS A 87 4.23 3.99 -32.95
C LYS A 87 4.16 2.46 -32.86
N TYR A 88 3.97 1.93 -31.66
CA TYR A 88 3.98 0.48 -31.42
C TYR A 88 2.61 0.02 -30.92
N GLU A 89 2.20 -1.19 -31.31
CA GLU A 89 1.03 -1.82 -30.73
C GLU A 89 1.30 -2.15 -29.26
N ALA A 90 0.41 -1.67 -28.38
CA ALA A 90 0.42 -1.97 -26.96
C ALA A 90 -1.01 -1.85 -26.42
N VAL A 91 -1.31 -2.60 -25.37
CA VAL A 91 -2.58 -2.53 -24.63
C VAL A 91 -2.38 -1.62 -23.43
N TRP A 92 -3.09 -0.50 -23.39
CA TRP A 92 -3.12 0.46 -22.30
C TRP A 92 -4.26 0.13 -21.35
N VAL A 93 -3.88 -0.22 -20.13
CA VAL A 93 -4.79 -0.49 -19.03
C VAL A 93 -4.68 0.64 -18.04
N GLY A 94 -5.77 1.33 -17.72
CA GLY A 94 -5.78 2.49 -16.83
C GLY A 94 -7.19 2.94 -16.46
N GLU A 95 -7.35 4.11 -15.85
CA GLU A 95 -8.67 4.68 -15.55
C GLU A 95 -9.03 5.88 -16.45
N ASP A 96 -8.11 6.37 -17.28
CA ASP A 96 -8.32 7.50 -18.20
C ASP A 96 -9.19 7.13 -19.41
N GLU A 97 -10.02 8.06 -19.92
CA GLU A 97 -10.98 7.82 -21.02
C GLU A 97 -10.35 7.17 -22.27
N GLY A 98 -9.07 7.41 -22.54
CA GLY A 98 -8.36 6.85 -23.70
C GLY A 98 -7.81 5.43 -23.53
N CYS A 99 -7.94 4.81 -22.36
CA CYS A 99 -7.43 3.45 -22.11
C CYS A 99 -8.18 2.40 -22.93
N ASP A 100 -7.49 1.38 -23.45
CA ASP A 100 -8.16 0.28 -24.15
C ASP A 100 -8.93 -0.61 -23.17
N LEU A 101 -8.41 -0.75 -21.95
CA LEU A 101 -9.02 -1.51 -20.87
C LEU A 101 -9.05 -0.67 -19.60
N LYS A 102 -10.18 -0.71 -18.90
CA LYS A 102 -10.36 -0.07 -17.59
C LYS A 102 -10.03 -1.04 -16.48
N TRP A 103 -9.22 -0.63 -15.50
CA TRP A 103 -8.95 -1.47 -14.33
C TRP A 103 -10.23 -1.91 -13.60
N SER A 104 -11.24 -1.05 -13.55
CA SER A 104 -12.55 -1.33 -12.93
C SER A 104 -13.33 -2.48 -13.60
N GLY A 105 -13.07 -2.77 -14.87
CA GLY A 105 -13.72 -3.85 -15.63
C GLY A 105 -12.75 -4.91 -16.16
N PHE A 106 -11.47 -4.85 -15.77
CA PHE A 106 -10.42 -5.73 -16.26
C PHE A 106 -10.00 -6.70 -15.18
N ASP A 107 -10.33 -7.98 -15.37
CA ASP A 107 -9.74 -9.06 -14.58
C ASP A 107 -8.58 -9.72 -15.36
N PRO A 108 -7.33 -9.59 -14.90
CA PRO A 108 -6.20 -10.25 -15.54
C PRO A 108 -6.34 -11.78 -15.63
N ALA A 109 -7.12 -12.41 -14.76
CA ALA A 109 -7.39 -13.84 -14.81
C ALA A 109 -8.25 -14.24 -16.01
N GLU A 110 -9.16 -13.37 -16.46
CA GLU A 110 -10.04 -13.63 -17.61
C GLU A 110 -9.29 -13.58 -18.94
N VAL A 111 -8.19 -12.82 -19.02
CA VAL A 111 -7.28 -12.82 -20.18
C VAL A 111 -6.66 -14.22 -20.36
N GLY A 112 -6.41 -14.91 -19.24
CA GLY A 112 -5.84 -16.25 -19.20
C GLY A 112 -4.58 -16.33 -20.06
N SER A 113 -4.49 -17.36 -20.89
CA SER A 113 -3.31 -17.57 -21.72
C SER A 113 -3.12 -16.54 -22.84
N HIS A 114 -4.17 -15.79 -23.23
CA HIS A 114 -4.06 -14.76 -24.27
C HIS A 114 -3.11 -13.63 -23.87
N ILE A 115 -2.82 -13.47 -22.57
CA ILE A 115 -1.84 -12.50 -22.06
C ILE A 115 -0.44 -12.68 -22.68
N LEU A 116 -0.11 -13.91 -23.08
CA LEU A 116 1.16 -14.27 -23.70
C LEU A 116 1.19 -14.02 -25.20
N GLU A 117 0.02 -13.83 -25.82
CA GLU A 117 -0.13 -13.65 -27.26
C GLU A 117 -0.37 -12.18 -27.61
N ALA A 118 -0.96 -11.42 -26.67
CA ALA A 118 -1.22 -10.00 -26.77
C ALA A 118 0.05 -9.16 -27.03
N PRO A 119 -0.11 -7.96 -27.62
CA PRO A 119 0.92 -6.92 -27.61
C PRO A 119 1.35 -6.56 -26.17
N PRO A 120 2.47 -5.84 -26.00
CA PRO A 120 2.90 -5.40 -24.69
C PRO A 120 1.82 -4.64 -23.91
N PHE A 121 1.76 -4.86 -22.60
CA PHE A 121 0.84 -4.15 -21.72
C PHE A 121 1.51 -2.92 -21.11
N ILE A 122 0.83 -1.78 -21.16
CA ILE A 122 1.14 -0.58 -20.38
C ILE A 122 0.07 -0.50 -19.29
N LEU A 123 0.46 -0.89 -18.09
CA LEU A 123 -0.38 -0.93 -16.89
C LEU A 123 -0.22 0.40 -16.16
N ASP A 124 -1.03 1.37 -16.56
CA ASP A 124 -1.03 2.70 -15.98
C ASP A 124 -1.72 2.69 -14.62
N VAL A 125 -0.92 2.96 -13.59
CA VAL A 125 -1.34 3.02 -12.20
C VAL A 125 -1.09 4.40 -11.58
N SER A 126 -0.96 5.43 -12.42
CA SER A 126 -0.75 6.81 -11.96
C SER A 126 -1.98 7.39 -11.25
N GLU A 127 -3.16 7.23 -11.83
CA GLU A 127 -4.44 7.76 -11.34
C GLU A 127 -5.35 6.68 -10.73
N THR A 128 -4.77 5.58 -10.24
CA THR A 128 -5.53 4.46 -9.67
C THR A 128 -5.44 4.37 -8.15
N ASP A 129 -6.55 4.02 -7.53
CA ASP A 129 -6.59 3.49 -6.17
C ASP A 129 -6.10 2.02 -6.15
N ASN A 130 -5.74 1.52 -4.95
CA ASN A 130 -5.38 0.12 -4.71
C ASN A 130 -4.34 -0.45 -5.69
N LEU A 131 -3.39 0.37 -6.14
CA LEU A 131 -2.42 0.02 -7.18
C LEU A 131 -1.67 -1.30 -6.92
N GLN A 132 -1.32 -1.58 -5.66
CA GLN A 132 -0.63 -2.81 -5.29
C GLN A 132 -1.49 -4.05 -5.57
N VAL A 133 -2.80 -3.99 -5.34
CA VAL A 133 -3.73 -5.11 -5.60
C VAL A 133 -3.87 -5.33 -7.10
N LYS A 134 -4.08 -4.26 -7.88
CA LYS A 134 -4.21 -4.31 -9.34
C LYS A 134 -2.94 -4.93 -9.97
N VAL A 135 -1.77 -4.45 -9.57
CA VAL A 135 -0.47 -4.99 -10.02
C VAL A 135 -0.26 -6.42 -9.54
N ALA A 136 -0.57 -6.76 -8.28
CA ALA A 136 -0.40 -8.12 -7.77
C ALA A 136 -1.25 -9.14 -8.54
N ARG A 137 -2.52 -8.80 -8.85
CA ARG A 137 -3.41 -9.65 -9.65
C ARG A 137 -2.85 -9.89 -11.05
N PHE A 138 -2.44 -8.81 -11.72
CA PHE A 138 -1.88 -8.93 -13.07
C PHE A 138 -0.59 -9.74 -13.09
N VAL A 139 0.34 -9.45 -12.17
CA VAL A 139 1.63 -10.14 -12.09
C VAL A 139 1.44 -11.61 -11.74
N SER A 140 0.47 -11.95 -10.88
CA SER A 140 0.17 -13.35 -10.53
C SER A 140 -0.39 -14.12 -11.72
N ALA A 141 -1.36 -13.55 -12.45
CA ALA A 141 -1.91 -14.15 -13.66
C ALA A 141 -0.81 -14.32 -14.73
N LEU A 142 0.00 -13.28 -14.97
CA LEU A 142 1.13 -13.36 -15.90
C LEU A 142 2.13 -14.44 -15.48
N TYR A 143 2.51 -14.49 -14.20
CA TYR A 143 3.48 -15.45 -13.69
C TYR A 143 3.01 -16.89 -13.86
N GLU A 144 1.72 -17.17 -13.62
CA GLU A 144 1.13 -18.48 -13.84
C GLU A 144 1.23 -18.90 -15.32
N GLN A 145 0.78 -18.04 -16.23
CA GLN A 145 0.77 -18.34 -17.67
C GLN A 145 2.19 -18.51 -18.22
N VAL A 146 3.10 -17.59 -17.88
CA VAL A 146 4.51 -17.66 -18.28
C VAL A 146 5.16 -18.93 -17.71
N SER A 147 4.91 -19.25 -16.44
CA SER A 147 5.45 -20.47 -15.81
C SER A 147 4.98 -21.75 -16.48
N ALA A 148 3.71 -21.80 -16.90
CA ALA A 148 3.11 -22.95 -17.55
C ALA A 148 3.68 -23.17 -18.96
N ARG A 149 3.82 -22.10 -19.75
CA ARG A 149 4.27 -22.20 -21.16
C ARG A 149 5.77 -22.05 -21.36
N ARG A 150 6.49 -21.52 -20.36
CA ARG A 150 7.95 -21.23 -20.39
C ARG A 150 8.38 -20.36 -21.56
N VAL A 151 7.54 -19.40 -21.93
CA VAL A 151 7.84 -18.41 -22.96
C VAL A 151 8.56 -17.20 -22.36
N PRO A 152 9.59 -16.64 -23.01
CA PRO A 152 10.22 -15.40 -22.55
C PRO A 152 9.22 -14.25 -22.50
N TYR A 153 9.10 -13.63 -21.33
CA TYR A 153 8.27 -12.46 -21.10
C TYR A 153 8.97 -11.56 -20.09
N LEU A 154 8.90 -10.24 -20.28
CA LEU A 154 9.52 -9.28 -19.38
C LEU A 154 8.46 -8.54 -18.55
N LEU A 155 8.63 -8.51 -17.23
CA LEU A 155 7.89 -7.60 -16.37
C LEU A 155 8.75 -6.39 -16.02
N ILE A 156 8.29 -5.19 -16.34
CA ILE A 156 8.94 -3.92 -16.02
C ILE A 156 8.12 -3.21 -14.93
N VAL A 157 8.78 -2.76 -13.87
CA VAL A 157 8.13 -2.11 -12.72
C VAL A 157 8.76 -0.75 -12.46
N GLU A 158 8.05 0.33 -12.82
CA GLU A 158 8.37 1.70 -12.43
C GLU A 158 8.19 1.91 -10.92
N GLU A 159 8.98 2.82 -10.34
CA GLU A 159 9.05 3.12 -8.90
C GLU A 159 8.91 1.87 -8.00
N ALA A 160 9.81 0.91 -8.20
CA ALA A 160 9.77 -0.41 -7.57
C ALA A 160 9.69 -0.37 -6.03
N ASP A 161 10.15 0.70 -5.38
CA ASP A 161 10.00 0.92 -3.95
C ASP A 161 8.54 1.03 -3.50
N LYS A 162 7.60 1.39 -4.38
CA LYS A 162 6.15 1.34 -4.09
C LYS A 162 5.60 -0.08 -3.95
N PHE A 163 6.30 -1.08 -4.51
CA PHE A 163 5.81 -2.46 -4.60
C PHE A 163 6.67 -3.47 -3.85
N VAL A 164 7.98 -3.25 -3.76
CA VAL A 164 8.92 -4.09 -3.03
C VAL A 164 9.82 -3.20 -2.14
N PRO A 165 9.24 -2.44 -1.21
CA PRO A 165 10.02 -1.58 -0.34
C PRO A 165 10.93 -2.39 0.58
N GLN A 166 12.02 -1.76 1.02
CA GLN A 166 12.93 -2.31 2.03
C GLN A 166 12.25 -2.45 3.40
N TYR A 167 11.24 -1.61 3.69
CA TYR A 167 10.44 -1.61 4.90
C TYR A 167 8.96 -1.33 4.57
N GLY A 168 8.04 -2.09 5.15
CA GLY A 168 6.60 -1.98 4.88
C GLY A 168 6.07 -3.13 4.04
N ASP A 169 4.89 -2.94 3.45
CA ASP A 169 4.19 -3.97 2.71
C ASP A 169 4.83 -4.21 1.34
N ARG A 170 5.16 -5.47 1.08
CA ARG A 170 5.83 -5.96 -0.13
C ARG A 170 4.89 -6.85 -0.92
N LEU A 171 4.85 -6.68 -2.23
CA LEU A 171 4.21 -7.63 -3.11
C LEU A 171 5.06 -8.89 -3.19
N GLU A 172 4.64 -9.93 -2.45
CA GLU A 172 5.38 -11.19 -2.39
C GLU A 172 5.56 -11.84 -3.76
N VAL A 173 4.58 -11.68 -4.67
CA VAL A 173 4.68 -12.18 -6.04
C VAL A 173 5.89 -11.59 -6.77
N LEU A 174 6.17 -10.28 -6.62
CA LEU A 174 7.37 -9.66 -7.22
C LEU A 174 8.65 -10.20 -6.58
N GLY A 175 8.63 -10.48 -5.28
CA GLY A 175 9.73 -11.15 -4.59
C GLY A 175 9.97 -12.58 -5.10
N GLU A 176 8.92 -13.32 -5.47
CA GLU A 176 9.02 -14.63 -6.10
C GLU A 176 9.53 -14.52 -7.55
N VAL A 177 9.01 -13.58 -8.34
CA VAL A 177 9.49 -13.31 -9.70
C VAL A 177 10.99 -12.96 -9.67
N ALA A 178 11.43 -12.10 -8.75
CA ALA A 178 12.84 -11.76 -8.58
C ALA A 178 13.71 -12.99 -8.25
N ARG A 179 13.21 -13.95 -7.44
CA ARG A 179 13.98 -15.14 -7.04
C ARG A 179 13.94 -16.28 -8.07
N ARG A 180 12.80 -16.47 -8.76
CA ARG A 180 12.50 -17.68 -9.53
C ARG A 180 12.07 -17.41 -10.98
N GLY A 181 11.67 -16.18 -11.32
CA GLY A 181 11.11 -15.79 -12.62
C GLY A 181 11.96 -16.22 -13.81
N ARG A 182 13.28 -15.96 -13.77
CA ARG A 182 14.23 -16.36 -14.83
C ARG A 182 14.13 -17.85 -15.22
N LYS A 183 14.01 -18.76 -14.24
CA LYS A 183 13.88 -20.21 -14.51
C LYS A 183 12.53 -20.59 -15.14
N ARG A 184 11.56 -19.68 -15.08
CA ARG A 184 10.18 -19.87 -15.53
C ARG A 184 9.83 -19.07 -16.79
N GLY A 185 10.79 -18.32 -17.36
CA GLY A 185 10.59 -17.49 -18.54
C GLY A 185 10.17 -16.06 -18.25
N LEU A 186 9.98 -15.66 -16.99
CA LEU A 186 9.61 -14.29 -16.62
C LEU A 186 10.84 -13.49 -16.15
N GLY A 187 11.37 -12.63 -17.00
CA GLY A 187 12.35 -11.63 -16.63
C GLY A 187 11.74 -10.51 -15.80
N LEU A 188 12.59 -9.80 -15.06
CA LEU A 188 12.17 -8.68 -14.20
C LEU A 188 13.08 -7.48 -14.42
N MET A 189 12.50 -6.33 -14.73
CA MET A 189 13.17 -5.05 -14.73
C MET A 189 12.57 -4.16 -13.64
N VAL A 190 13.37 -3.77 -12.65
CA VAL A 190 12.95 -2.84 -11.60
C VAL A 190 13.55 -1.46 -11.85
N CYS A 191 12.70 -0.44 -11.83
CA CYS A 191 13.09 0.94 -12.06
C CYS A 191 12.80 1.74 -10.78
N THR A 192 13.75 2.55 -10.31
CA THR A 192 13.53 3.38 -9.10
C THR A 192 14.45 4.59 -9.07
N GLN A 193 13.96 5.67 -8.47
CA GLN A 193 14.78 6.84 -8.15
C GLN A 193 15.57 6.69 -6.85
N ARG A 194 15.11 5.82 -5.94
CA ARG A 194 15.61 5.66 -4.58
C ARG A 194 15.98 4.20 -4.30
N PRO A 195 17.12 3.70 -4.82
CA PRO A 195 17.53 2.31 -4.62
C PRO A 195 17.68 1.93 -3.14
N SER A 196 17.95 2.88 -2.24
CA SER A 196 17.99 2.60 -0.79
C SER A 196 16.63 2.24 -0.17
N LEU A 197 15.51 2.53 -0.87
CA LEU A 197 14.15 2.23 -0.42
C LEU A 197 13.60 0.91 -0.97
N VAL A 198 14.30 0.25 -1.88
CA VAL A 198 13.89 -1.04 -2.47
C VAL A 198 14.50 -2.20 -1.67
N ASP A 199 13.78 -3.33 -1.57
CA ASP A 199 14.29 -4.56 -0.96
C ASP A 199 15.64 -4.95 -1.59
N LYS A 200 16.69 -4.95 -0.75
CA LYS A 200 18.05 -5.35 -1.12
C LYS A 200 18.11 -6.73 -1.74
N ASN A 201 17.21 -7.64 -1.39
CA ASN A 201 17.16 -8.99 -1.98
C ASN A 201 16.62 -8.97 -3.40
N VAL A 202 15.86 -7.96 -3.80
CA VAL A 202 15.44 -7.78 -5.19
C VAL A 202 16.58 -7.13 -5.98
N LEU A 203 17.12 -6.01 -5.48
CA LEU A 203 18.21 -5.30 -6.16
C LEU A 203 19.47 -6.17 -6.35
N SER A 204 19.89 -6.92 -5.33
CA SER A 204 21.06 -7.81 -5.42
C SER A 204 20.88 -8.97 -6.41
N GLN A 205 19.65 -9.26 -6.84
CA GLN A 205 19.36 -10.29 -7.84
C GLN A 205 19.39 -9.74 -9.27
N CYS A 206 19.35 -8.41 -9.44
CA CYS A 206 19.49 -7.77 -10.73
C CYS A 206 20.92 -7.92 -11.23
N GLY A 207 21.10 -8.79 -12.23
CA GLY A 207 22.39 -9.08 -12.85
C GLY A 207 22.76 -8.13 -13.99
N ASN A 208 21.80 -7.34 -14.49
CA ASN A 208 22.02 -6.29 -15.47
C ASN A 208 21.69 -4.95 -14.83
N GLN A 209 22.53 -3.93 -15.03
CA GLN A 209 22.31 -2.63 -14.41
C GLN A 209 22.47 -1.48 -15.42
N LEU A 210 21.56 -0.51 -15.34
CA LEU A 210 21.70 0.83 -15.91
C LEU A 210 21.58 1.84 -14.76
N ILE A 211 22.68 2.50 -14.43
CA ILE A 211 22.75 3.38 -13.25
C ILE A 211 23.09 4.79 -13.72
N GLY A 212 22.10 5.67 -13.66
CA GLY A 212 22.21 7.09 -14.00
C GLY A 212 22.63 7.93 -12.80
N LYS A 213 22.39 9.23 -12.90
CA LYS A 213 22.78 10.19 -11.87
C LYS A 213 22.16 9.86 -10.51
N LEU A 214 22.98 9.80 -9.47
CA LEU A 214 22.57 9.67 -8.07
C LEU A 214 23.34 10.66 -7.20
N VAL A 215 22.65 11.33 -6.27
CA VAL A 215 23.25 12.39 -5.44
C VAL A 215 23.24 12.02 -3.95
N ILE A 216 22.31 11.17 -3.53
CA ILE A 216 22.08 10.86 -2.12
C ILE A 216 23.02 9.75 -1.67
N ARG A 217 23.71 9.98 -0.54
CA ARG A 217 24.71 9.04 0.00
C ARG A 217 24.19 7.61 0.18
N ASN A 218 23.00 7.44 0.77
CA ASN A 218 22.42 6.11 0.99
C ASN A 218 22.11 5.39 -0.33
N ASP A 219 21.70 6.14 -1.37
CA ASP A 219 21.42 5.57 -2.68
C ASP A 219 22.70 5.19 -3.43
N LEU A 220 23.75 6.00 -3.31
CA LEU A 220 25.10 5.69 -3.81
C LEU A 220 25.64 4.40 -3.16
N GLN A 221 25.48 4.25 -1.84
CA GLN A 221 25.88 3.05 -1.12
C GLN A 221 25.08 1.81 -1.56
N ALA A 222 23.78 1.95 -1.84
CA ALA A 222 22.95 0.84 -2.29
C ALA A 222 23.39 0.25 -3.64
N VAL A 223 24.02 1.06 -4.49
CA VAL A 223 24.50 0.63 -5.83
C VAL A 223 25.99 0.30 -5.89
N GLU A 224 26.75 0.57 -4.82
CA GLU A 224 28.21 0.39 -4.76
C GLU A 224 28.65 -1.03 -5.16
N GLN A 225 27.88 -2.03 -4.71
CA GLN A 225 28.11 -3.45 -5.02
C GLN A 225 28.16 -3.76 -6.53
N PHE A 226 27.49 -2.97 -7.37
CA PHE A 226 27.45 -3.18 -8.83
C PHE A 226 28.72 -2.69 -9.53
N PHE A 227 29.55 -1.89 -8.85
CA PHE A 227 30.76 -1.29 -9.43
C PHE A 227 32.06 -1.98 -8.98
N GLN A 228 31.98 -3.08 -8.23
CA GLN A 228 33.13 -3.93 -7.83
C GLN A 228 34.32 -3.14 -7.24
N GLY A 229 34.06 -2.05 -6.50
CA GLY A 229 35.11 -1.25 -5.85
C GLY A 229 35.91 -0.32 -6.76
N ARG A 230 35.45 -0.03 -7.99
CA ARG A 230 36.18 0.81 -8.96
C ARG A 230 36.10 2.34 -8.75
N GLY A 231 35.55 2.82 -7.63
CA GLY A 231 35.41 4.28 -7.37
C GLY A 231 34.53 5.02 -8.39
N LEU A 232 33.61 4.29 -9.02
CA LEU A 232 32.62 4.82 -9.96
C LEU A 232 31.38 5.45 -9.29
N PRO A 233 30.96 5.09 -8.05
CA PRO A 233 29.82 5.72 -7.41
C PRO A 233 29.94 7.25 -7.29
N GLU A 234 31.13 7.77 -7.01
CA GLU A 234 31.37 9.22 -6.91
C GLU A 234 31.08 9.94 -8.23
N GLN A 235 31.37 9.29 -9.36
CA GLN A 235 31.12 9.84 -10.70
C GLN A 235 29.62 9.90 -11.05
N LEU A 236 28.77 9.12 -10.37
CA LEU A 236 27.32 9.21 -10.54
C LEU A 236 26.76 10.55 -10.09
N THR A 237 27.44 11.27 -9.19
CA THR A 237 26.98 12.57 -8.69
C THR A 237 27.06 13.68 -9.73
N THR A 238 28.01 13.57 -10.67
CA THR A 238 28.28 14.57 -11.72
C THR A 238 27.80 14.13 -13.10
N LEU A 239 27.24 12.93 -13.22
CA LEU A 239 26.74 12.38 -14.48
C LEU A 239 25.63 13.25 -15.08
N GLN A 240 25.70 13.49 -16.38
CA GLN A 240 24.70 14.28 -17.10
C GLN A 240 23.41 13.48 -17.32
N PRO A 241 22.23 14.12 -17.34
CA PRO A 241 20.99 13.47 -17.76
C PRO A 241 21.13 12.78 -19.13
N GLY A 242 20.54 11.59 -19.26
CA GLY A 242 20.65 10.77 -20.48
C GLY A 242 21.93 9.94 -20.59
N TYR A 243 22.87 10.08 -19.64
CA TYR A 243 24.02 9.18 -19.51
C TYR A 243 23.80 8.19 -18.36
N PHE A 244 24.15 6.93 -18.59
CA PHE A 244 24.00 5.83 -17.63
C PHE A 244 25.23 4.94 -17.65
N TYR A 245 25.64 4.45 -16.49
CA TYR A 245 26.58 3.33 -16.42
C TYR A 245 25.85 2.02 -16.67
N ALA A 246 26.21 1.33 -17.76
CA ALA A 246 25.77 -0.03 -18.05
C ALA A 246 26.76 -1.02 -17.46
N ALA A 247 26.27 -2.01 -16.69
CA ALA A 247 27.09 -3.00 -16.01
C ALA A 247 26.42 -4.39 -15.97
N GLY A 248 27.18 -5.39 -15.52
CA GLY A 248 26.70 -6.75 -15.34
C GLY A 248 26.49 -7.45 -16.69
N GLY A 249 25.30 -7.98 -16.93
CA GLY A 249 24.98 -8.63 -18.21
C GLY A 249 24.99 -7.68 -19.42
N PHE A 250 24.96 -6.35 -19.22
CA PHE A 250 25.12 -5.39 -20.32
C PHE A 250 26.58 -5.12 -20.67
N SER A 251 27.48 -5.21 -19.69
CA SER A 251 28.91 -5.09 -19.92
C SER A 251 29.68 -5.65 -18.73
N ALA A 252 30.69 -6.48 -19.01
CA ALA A 252 31.55 -7.07 -17.98
C ALA A 252 32.30 -6.01 -17.16
N VAL A 253 32.56 -4.85 -17.75
CA VAL A 253 33.11 -3.66 -17.09
C VAL A 253 32.07 -2.54 -17.17
N PRO A 254 31.81 -1.79 -16.08
CA PRO A 254 30.90 -0.66 -16.16
C PRO A 254 31.35 0.34 -17.25
N VAL A 255 30.45 0.66 -18.18
CA VAL A 255 30.70 1.61 -19.27
C VAL A 255 29.67 2.73 -19.25
N CYS A 256 30.11 3.96 -19.49
CA CYS A 256 29.21 5.12 -19.56
C CYS A 256 28.58 5.19 -20.95
N VAL A 257 27.26 4.97 -21.00
CA VAL A 257 26.46 4.93 -22.22
C VAL A 257 25.62 6.20 -22.29
N LYS A 258 25.68 6.91 -23.43
CA LYS A 258 24.70 7.93 -23.78
C LYS A 258 23.49 7.25 -24.39
N ILE A 259 22.34 7.33 -23.73
CA ILE A 259 21.08 6.77 -24.23
C ILE A 259 20.71 7.47 -25.54
N ARG A 260 20.27 6.69 -26.54
CA ARG A 260 19.83 7.24 -27.83
C ARG A 260 18.56 8.06 -27.66
N GLU A 261 18.22 8.86 -28.67
CA GLU A 261 16.95 9.57 -28.68
C GLU A 261 15.78 8.57 -28.74
N ARG A 262 14.79 8.78 -27.85
CA ARG A 262 13.49 8.12 -27.83
C ARG A 262 12.66 8.66 -28.99
N GLU A 263 12.07 7.76 -29.77
CA GLU A 263 11.24 8.12 -30.93
C GLU A 263 9.82 8.51 -30.51
N THR A 264 9.35 7.92 -29.42
CA THR A 264 8.02 8.13 -28.84
C THR A 264 8.10 9.19 -27.75
N PRO A 265 7.35 10.31 -27.84
CA PRO A 265 7.37 11.31 -26.78
C PRO A 265 6.74 10.75 -25.49
N PRO A 266 7.16 11.15 -24.27
CA PRO A 266 6.50 10.76 -23.03
C PRO A 266 5.02 11.17 -22.99
N GLY A 267 4.19 10.38 -22.32
CA GLY A 267 2.84 10.78 -21.91
C GLY A 267 2.89 11.71 -20.70
N GLY A 268 1.93 12.62 -20.56
CA GLY A 268 1.84 13.51 -19.40
C GLY A 268 3.00 14.50 -19.28
N SER A 269 2.87 15.72 -19.84
CA SER A 269 3.75 16.81 -19.43
C SER A 269 3.36 17.27 -18.03
N ALA A 270 4.30 17.25 -17.07
CA ALA A 270 4.15 18.01 -15.84
C ALA A 270 3.65 19.43 -16.17
N PRO A 271 2.58 19.93 -15.53
CA PRO A 271 1.99 21.22 -15.88
C PRO A 271 3.06 22.29 -15.77
N LYS A 272 3.34 22.97 -16.89
CA LYS A 272 4.33 24.04 -16.94
C LYS A 272 3.68 25.33 -16.46
N LEU A 273 4.40 26.12 -15.67
CA LEU A 273 3.97 27.47 -15.32
C LEU A 273 3.70 28.26 -16.61
N GLY A 274 2.50 28.80 -16.78
CA GLY A 274 2.09 29.55 -17.97
C GLY A 274 1.36 28.74 -19.05
N GLN A 275 1.04 27.46 -18.80
CA GLN A 275 0.09 26.74 -19.64
C GLN A 275 -1.31 27.35 -19.42
N GLU A 276 -1.90 27.95 -20.47
CA GLU A 276 -3.28 28.41 -20.44
C GLU A 276 -4.20 27.21 -20.22
N VAL A 277 -4.90 27.21 -19.09
CA VAL A 277 -5.97 26.27 -18.80
C VAL A 277 -7.27 26.99 -19.16
N GLU A 278 -8.07 26.43 -20.07
CA GLU A 278 -9.45 26.89 -20.27
C GLU A 278 -10.24 26.61 -19.00
N LEU A 279 -10.36 27.64 -18.16
CA LEU A 279 -11.22 27.60 -16.99
C LEU A 279 -12.66 27.57 -17.50
N GLY A 280 -13.37 26.47 -17.23
CA GLY A 280 -14.77 26.32 -17.63
C GLY A 280 -15.65 27.47 -17.13
N THR A 281 -16.76 27.70 -17.85
CA THR A 281 -17.71 28.81 -17.62
C THR A 281 -18.25 28.93 -16.18
N GLY A 282 -18.18 27.85 -15.40
CA GLY A 282 -18.55 27.85 -13.98
C GLY A 282 -17.62 28.69 -13.08
N VAL A 283 -16.39 28.98 -13.51
CA VAL A 283 -15.46 29.83 -12.75
C VAL A 283 -15.90 31.29 -12.79
N SER A 284 -16.45 31.76 -13.92
CA SER A 284 -17.02 33.11 -14.04
C SER A 284 -18.28 33.27 -13.18
N GLU A 285 -19.10 32.22 -13.09
CA GLU A 285 -20.28 32.18 -12.23
C GLU A 285 -19.91 32.09 -10.74
N TRP A 286 -18.86 31.36 -10.40
CA TRP A 286 -18.30 31.28 -9.05
C TRP A 286 -17.62 32.59 -8.62
N LEU A 287 -16.80 33.20 -9.48
CA LEU A 287 -16.17 34.52 -9.25
C LEU A 287 -17.21 35.64 -9.17
N GLY A 288 -18.31 35.54 -9.93
CA GLY A 288 -19.45 36.46 -9.84
C GLY A 288 -20.14 36.46 -8.47
N ARG A 289 -20.00 35.39 -7.68
CA ARG A 289 -20.48 35.34 -6.28
C ARG A 289 -19.55 36.05 -5.30
N PHE A 290 -18.34 36.39 -5.73
CA PHE A 290 -17.31 37.08 -4.93
C PHE A 290 -16.99 38.48 -5.46
N THR A 291 -17.88 39.11 -6.25
CA THR A 291 -17.73 40.53 -6.58
C THR A 291 -17.79 41.38 -5.32
N LEU A 292 -16.63 41.63 -4.73
CA LEU A 292 -16.38 42.76 -3.85
C LEU A 292 -16.65 44.02 -4.66
N THR A 293 -17.84 44.60 -4.49
CA THR A 293 -18.07 45.99 -4.87
C THR A 293 -17.07 46.83 -4.09
N ARG A 294 -16.03 47.32 -4.78
CA ARG A 294 -15.27 48.47 -4.30
C ARG A 294 -16.24 49.64 -4.30
N SER A 295 -16.81 49.96 -3.14
CA SER A 295 -17.40 51.26 -2.90
C SER A 295 -16.28 52.20 -2.45
N ASP A 296 -15.96 53.16 -3.31
CA ASP A 296 -15.28 54.37 -2.90
C ASP A 296 -16.05 55.02 -1.75
N GLY A 297 -15.30 55.60 -0.82
CA GLY A 297 -15.78 55.93 0.51
C GLY A 297 -16.87 57.00 0.55
N GLU A 298 -17.72 56.88 1.58
CA GLU A 298 -18.05 57.95 2.52
C GLU A 298 -18.80 57.32 3.70
N GLY A 299 -18.52 57.82 4.91
CA GLY A 299 -18.91 57.17 6.15
C GLY A 299 -20.41 57.18 6.44
N VAL A 300 -20.81 56.36 7.41
CA VAL A 300 -21.65 56.68 8.58
C VAL A 300 -22.32 55.40 9.12
N GLY A 301 -22.14 55.18 10.43
CA GLY A 301 -23.09 54.47 11.29
C GLY A 301 -23.09 52.94 11.23
N VAL A 302 -22.47 52.30 12.22
CA VAL A 302 -22.67 50.86 12.50
C VAL A 302 -24.01 50.68 13.22
N PRO A 303 -25.03 50.02 12.64
CA PRO A 303 -26.16 49.53 13.42
C PRO A 303 -25.77 48.15 13.97
N ARG A 304 -25.64 48.07 15.29
CA ARG A 304 -25.66 46.79 16.00
C ARG A 304 -27.07 46.21 15.89
N THR A 305 -27.25 45.25 14.99
CA THR A 305 -28.39 44.31 15.05
C THR A 305 -27.86 42.88 15.11
N ARG A 306 -27.92 42.32 16.32
CA ARG A 306 -27.92 40.87 16.55
C ARG A 306 -29.02 40.28 15.68
N ARG A 307 -28.67 39.48 14.68
CA ARG A 307 -29.57 38.53 14.05
C ARG A 307 -29.03 37.12 14.27
N THR A 308 -29.78 36.42 15.09
CA THR A 308 -29.77 34.99 15.37
C THR A 308 -29.88 34.19 14.08
N ILE A 309 -29.00 33.21 13.92
CA ILE A 309 -29.10 32.17 12.89
C ILE A 309 -30.14 31.15 13.38
N PRO A 310 -31.14 30.76 12.57
CA PRO A 310 -32.14 29.77 12.97
C PRO A 310 -31.49 28.39 13.14
N THR A 311 -31.69 27.81 14.31
CA THR A 311 -31.53 26.38 14.61
C THR A 311 -32.69 25.64 13.95
N GLU A 312 -32.43 24.92 12.87
CA GLU A 312 -33.32 23.85 12.44
C GLU A 312 -32.95 22.56 13.16
N ASP A 313 -33.98 22.01 13.79
CA ASP A 313 -34.04 20.91 14.73
C ASP A 313 -33.21 19.67 14.33
N ALA A 314 -32.03 19.55 14.96
CA ALA A 314 -31.44 18.24 15.21
C ALA A 314 -32.36 17.51 16.20
N GLN A 315 -33.18 16.59 15.70
CA GLN A 315 -33.94 15.69 16.57
C GLN A 315 -32.98 14.92 17.48
N ILE A 316 -33.06 15.24 18.76
CA ILE A 316 -32.41 14.54 19.86
C ILE A 316 -33.02 13.14 19.93
N ILE A 317 -32.32 12.16 19.35
CA ILE A 317 -32.60 10.75 19.63
C ILE A 317 -32.11 10.49 21.06
N SER A 318 -33.07 10.25 21.95
CA SER A 318 -32.85 10.00 23.37
C SER A 318 -31.99 8.75 23.64
N PRO A 319 -31.25 8.69 24.77
CA PRO A 319 -30.37 7.58 25.11
C PRO A 319 -31.20 6.36 25.54
N GLY A 320 -31.54 5.50 24.57
CA GLY A 320 -32.31 4.29 24.83
C GLY A 320 -32.40 3.29 23.68
N GLY A 321 -31.54 3.41 22.66
CA GLY A 321 -31.75 2.73 21.36
C GLY A 321 -30.66 1.76 20.93
N LEU A 322 -29.88 1.13 21.82
CA LEU A 322 -28.75 0.28 21.42
C LEU A 322 -29.06 -1.21 21.22
N LYS A 323 -30.35 -1.58 21.14
CA LYS A 323 -30.79 -2.86 20.55
C LYS A 323 -31.43 -2.71 19.16
N ALA A 324 -31.82 -1.49 18.75
CA ALA A 324 -32.62 -1.30 17.54
C ALA A 324 -31.79 -1.10 16.24
N GLY A 325 -30.49 -0.78 16.35
CA GLY A 325 -29.65 -0.48 15.18
C GLY A 325 -29.28 -1.67 14.29
N LEU A 326 -29.47 -2.91 14.77
CA LEU A 326 -29.18 -4.13 14.00
C LEU A 326 -30.40 -5.02 13.77
N GLU A 327 -31.49 -4.84 14.52
CA GLU A 327 -32.71 -5.65 14.39
C GLU A 327 -33.91 -4.91 13.75
N GLY A 328 -33.79 -3.60 13.48
CA GLY A 328 -34.93 -2.75 13.09
C GLY A 328 -34.93 -2.18 11.67
N ALA A 329 -34.12 -2.70 10.74
CA ALA A 329 -34.06 -2.15 9.39
C ALA A 329 -34.24 -3.21 8.30
N SER A 330 -35.47 -3.35 7.86
CA SER A 330 -35.80 -3.94 6.57
C SER A 330 -35.06 -3.17 5.46
N ASN A 331 -34.21 -3.84 4.68
CA ASN A 331 -33.66 -3.38 3.40
C ASN A 331 -32.85 -2.06 3.37
N SER A 332 -32.38 -1.51 4.49
CA SER A 332 -31.49 -0.34 4.46
C SER A 332 -30.03 -0.74 4.18
N ALA A 333 -29.42 -0.09 3.19
CA ALA A 333 -27.98 -0.08 2.90
C ALA A 333 -27.12 -0.19 4.17
N ARG A 334 -26.34 -1.27 4.29
CA ARG A 334 -25.34 -1.42 5.35
C ARG A 334 -24.05 -0.74 4.85
N LEU A 335 -23.43 0.13 5.64
CA LEU A 335 -22.17 0.77 5.29
C LEU A 335 -21.00 -0.20 5.56
N GLY A 336 -20.09 -0.33 4.60
CA GLY A 336 -18.97 -1.24 4.74
C GLY A 336 -18.02 -1.24 3.56
N LEU A 337 -17.15 -2.23 3.56
CA LEU A 337 -16.28 -2.55 2.44
C LEU A 337 -16.79 -3.82 1.75
N ARG A 338 -16.77 -3.83 0.42
CA ARG A 338 -17.13 -5.02 -0.37
C ARG A 338 -15.92 -5.97 -0.49
N PRO A 339 -16.13 -7.29 -0.57
CA PRO A 339 -15.06 -8.21 -0.93
C PRO A 339 -14.54 -7.87 -2.33
N LEU A 340 -13.23 -7.97 -2.54
CA LEU A 340 -12.56 -7.77 -3.83
C LEU A 340 -12.06 -9.08 -4.44
N ILE A 341 -12.05 -10.16 -3.66
CA ILE A 341 -11.73 -11.52 -4.11
C ILE A 341 -12.91 -12.46 -3.86
N SER A 342 -13.03 -13.52 -4.67
CA SER A 342 -14.12 -14.50 -4.55
C SER A 342 -13.85 -15.53 -3.44
N ALA A 343 -14.88 -16.27 -3.03
CA ALA A 343 -14.74 -17.39 -2.10
C ALA A 343 -13.82 -18.49 -2.66
N SER A 344 -13.86 -18.69 -3.98
CA SER A 344 -12.97 -19.63 -4.68
C SER A 344 -11.50 -19.18 -4.60
N ASP A 345 -11.23 -17.89 -4.75
CA ASP A 345 -9.87 -17.34 -4.63
C ASP A 345 -9.35 -17.48 -3.19
N ALA A 346 -10.21 -17.21 -2.21
CA ALA A 346 -9.87 -17.39 -0.80
C ALA A 346 -9.46 -18.84 -0.49
N ALA A 347 -10.11 -19.85 -1.10
CA ALA A 347 -9.75 -21.26 -0.96
C ALA A 347 -8.34 -21.61 -1.50
N LEU A 348 -7.83 -20.80 -2.44
CA LEU A 348 -6.50 -20.95 -3.04
C LEU A 348 -5.41 -20.25 -2.23
N TYR A 349 -5.74 -19.14 -1.56
CA TYR A 349 -4.76 -18.38 -0.77
C TYR A 349 -4.38 -19.04 0.55
N VAL A 350 -5.19 -19.97 1.05
CA VAL A 350 -4.90 -20.66 2.31
C VAL A 350 -3.78 -21.68 2.14
N LYS A 351 -2.73 -21.52 2.95
CA LYS A 351 -1.63 -22.49 3.05
C LYS A 351 -2.13 -23.81 3.64
N ARG A 352 -1.93 -24.91 2.91
CA ARG A 352 -2.36 -26.26 3.31
C ARG A 352 -1.22 -27.04 3.95
N GLU A 353 -1.50 -27.68 5.08
CA GLU A 353 -0.57 -28.61 5.72
C GLU A 353 -0.65 -30.00 5.09
N ARG A 354 0.47 -30.71 5.14
CA ARG A 354 0.58 -32.11 4.73
C ARG A 354 0.89 -32.96 5.93
N SER A 355 0.18 -34.09 6.05
CA SER A 355 0.44 -35.05 7.13
C SER A 355 1.85 -35.66 7.06
N PHE A 356 2.47 -35.75 5.88
CA PHE A 356 3.86 -36.16 5.66
C PHE A 356 4.44 -35.58 4.35
N PRO A 357 5.73 -35.19 4.29
CA PRO A 357 6.34 -34.54 3.12
C PRO A 357 6.39 -35.37 1.82
N LEU A 358 6.42 -36.72 1.91
CA LEU A 358 6.54 -37.61 0.74
C LEU A 358 5.25 -38.34 0.35
N PHE A 359 4.32 -38.59 1.28
CA PHE A 359 3.13 -39.44 1.04
C PHE A 359 1.88 -39.01 1.85
N GLY A 360 1.89 -37.84 2.48
CA GLY A 360 0.78 -37.40 3.33
C GLY A 360 -0.43 -36.92 2.53
N ARG A 361 -1.64 -37.13 3.08
CA ARG A 361 -2.83 -36.40 2.62
C ARG A 361 -2.62 -34.91 2.88
N GLU A 362 -2.97 -34.09 1.89
CA GLU A 362 -3.02 -32.63 1.97
C GLU A 362 -4.39 -32.22 2.56
N GLU A 363 -4.39 -31.14 3.33
CA GLU A 363 -5.64 -30.52 3.79
C GLU A 363 -6.58 -30.21 2.64
N THR A 364 -7.86 -30.50 2.82
CA THR A 364 -8.92 -30.14 1.88
C THR A 364 -9.76 -29.02 2.45
N VAL A 365 -10.11 -28.04 1.61
CA VAL A 365 -11.09 -27.01 1.98
C VAL A 365 -12.47 -27.65 2.03
N SER A 366 -13.11 -27.65 3.20
CA SER A 366 -14.46 -28.18 3.40
C SER A 366 -15.54 -27.12 3.23
N SER A 367 -15.24 -25.88 3.60
CA SER A 367 -16.18 -24.75 3.44
C SER A 367 -15.43 -23.43 3.32
N VAL A 368 -16.02 -22.50 2.57
CA VAL A 368 -15.61 -21.10 2.54
C VAL A 368 -16.85 -20.25 2.75
N GLN A 369 -16.86 -19.46 3.82
CA GLN A 369 -18.01 -18.65 4.20
C GLN A 369 -17.62 -17.18 4.24
N LEU A 370 -18.39 -16.32 3.57
CA LEU A 370 -18.24 -14.88 3.70
C LEU A 370 -18.78 -14.43 5.04
N VAL A 371 -17.95 -13.76 5.83
CA VAL A 371 -18.24 -13.25 7.15
C VAL A 371 -18.01 -11.74 7.15
N MET A 372 -19.02 -10.97 7.48
CA MET A 372 -18.91 -9.52 7.66
C MET A 372 -18.58 -9.23 9.13
N ARG A 373 -17.36 -8.78 9.37
CA ARG A 373 -16.84 -8.41 10.69
C ARG A 373 -17.12 -6.93 10.99
N PRO A 374 -17.79 -6.58 12.09
CA PRO A 374 -18.04 -5.18 12.44
C PRO A 374 -16.75 -4.51 12.95
N LEU A 375 -16.39 -3.39 12.32
CA LEU A 375 -15.33 -2.49 12.77
C LEU A 375 -15.92 -1.13 13.14
N LEU A 376 -15.21 -0.37 13.97
CA LEU A 376 -15.58 1.00 14.35
C LEU A 376 -14.45 1.95 13.99
N GLU A 377 -14.72 2.94 13.17
CA GLU A 377 -13.81 4.07 12.99
C GLU A 377 -14.17 5.18 13.98
N LEU A 378 -13.19 5.62 14.77
CA LEU A 378 -13.31 6.77 15.64
C LEU A 378 -12.63 7.98 15.03
N GLY A 379 -13.36 9.10 14.94
CA GLY A 379 -12.79 10.43 14.73
C GLY A 379 -12.37 11.03 16.07
N ILE A 380 -11.07 11.28 16.23
CA ILE A 380 -10.46 11.75 17.47
C ILE A 380 -9.89 13.13 17.22
N ARG A 381 -10.46 14.16 17.86
CA ARG A 381 -9.88 15.50 17.89
C ARG A 381 -8.62 15.48 18.73
N VAL A 382 -7.48 15.74 18.09
CA VAL A 382 -6.17 15.82 18.74
C VAL A 382 -5.61 17.23 18.69
N ARG A 383 -4.89 17.61 19.73
CA ARG A 383 -4.22 18.92 19.82
C ARG A 383 -2.80 18.81 19.28
N ILE A 384 -2.52 19.49 18.17
CA ILE A 384 -1.22 19.49 17.49
C ILE A 384 -0.51 20.83 17.75
N ARG A 385 0.81 20.79 17.98
CA ARG A 385 1.64 22.00 18.05
C ARG A 385 1.82 22.58 16.65
N SER A 386 1.49 23.86 16.49
CA SER A 386 1.64 24.63 15.26
C SER A 386 2.51 25.86 15.53
N GLY A 387 3.82 25.67 15.73
CA GLY A 387 4.78 26.72 16.10
C GLY A 387 5.12 26.77 17.59
N LEU A 388 5.86 27.80 18.04
CA LEU A 388 6.40 27.87 19.42
C LEU A 388 5.33 27.99 20.52
N LEU A 389 4.19 28.64 20.26
CA LEU A 389 3.14 28.93 21.25
C LEU A 389 1.70 28.67 20.75
N ARG A 390 1.53 28.19 19.52
CA ARG A 390 0.21 27.97 18.93
C ARG A 390 -0.11 26.48 18.83
N HIS A 391 -1.37 26.16 19.07
CA HIS A 391 -1.90 24.82 18.87
C HIS A 391 -3.04 24.89 17.86
N ARG A 392 -3.12 23.86 17.01
CA ARG A 392 -4.28 23.62 16.15
C ARG A 392 -4.90 22.29 16.55
N TYR A 393 -6.21 22.18 16.35
CA TYR A 393 -6.92 20.92 16.54
C TYR A 393 -7.13 20.29 15.16
N GLU A 394 -6.89 18.99 15.07
CA GLU A 394 -7.18 18.20 13.88
C GLU A 394 -7.89 16.93 14.30
N THR A 395 -8.83 16.49 13.47
CA THR A 395 -9.44 15.16 13.61
C THR A 395 -8.51 14.13 13.00
N ARG A 396 -8.19 13.09 13.76
CA ARG A 396 -7.44 11.92 13.31
C ARG A 396 -8.32 10.68 13.48
N PHE A 397 -8.11 9.69 12.63
CA PHE A 397 -8.97 8.51 12.58
C PHE A 397 -8.24 7.27 13.11
N ALA A 398 -8.94 6.44 13.89
CA ALA A 398 -8.43 5.15 14.33
C ALA A 398 -9.53 4.10 14.21
N VAL A 399 -9.18 2.91 13.72
CA VAL A 399 -10.13 1.82 13.51
C VAL A 399 -9.96 0.78 14.62
N PHE A 400 -11.08 0.24 15.09
CA PHE A 400 -11.13 -0.76 16.15
C PHE A 400 -11.98 -1.94 15.70
N ASP A 401 -11.55 -3.13 16.12
CA ASP A 401 -12.32 -4.34 15.92
C ASP A 401 -13.50 -4.38 16.90
N GLY A 402 -14.72 -4.35 16.36
CA GLY A 402 -15.93 -4.36 17.16
C GLY A 402 -16.24 -5.70 17.84
N VAL A 403 -15.49 -6.75 17.52
CA VAL A 403 -15.65 -8.07 18.15
C VAL A 403 -14.70 -8.25 19.34
N SER A 404 -13.42 -7.90 19.19
CA SER A 404 -12.40 -8.07 20.25
C SER A 404 -12.13 -6.79 21.06
N GLY A 405 -12.39 -5.60 20.50
CA GLY A 405 -11.95 -4.33 21.06
C GLY A 405 -10.50 -3.96 20.75
N CYS A 406 -9.79 -4.77 19.96
CA CYS A 406 -8.43 -4.50 19.51
C CYS A 406 -8.35 -3.33 18.52
N GLN A 407 -7.15 -2.76 18.34
CA GLN A 407 -6.93 -1.81 17.25
C GLN A 407 -6.82 -2.55 15.92
N ALA A 408 -7.55 -2.08 14.90
CA ALA A 408 -7.52 -2.63 13.55
C ALA A 408 -6.82 -1.68 12.56
N ASP A 409 -6.17 -2.25 11.56
CA ASP A 409 -5.59 -1.54 10.42
C ASP A 409 -6.19 -2.09 9.13
N VAL A 410 -6.81 -1.23 8.34
CA VAL A 410 -7.56 -1.59 7.12
C VAL A 410 -6.92 -1.02 5.85
N SER A 411 -5.71 -0.47 5.95
CA SER A 411 -4.99 0.15 4.82
C SER A 411 -4.42 -0.87 3.82
N GLY A 412 -4.21 -2.10 4.26
CA GLY A 412 -3.78 -3.25 3.45
C GLY A 412 -4.56 -4.50 3.87
N THR A 413 -3.86 -5.62 4.08
CA THR A 413 -4.47 -6.79 4.74
C THR A 413 -4.95 -6.42 6.13
N LEU A 414 -6.19 -6.77 6.48
CA LEU A 414 -6.71 -6.51 7.83
C LEU A 414 -5.74 -7.05 8.89
N THR A 415 -5.21 -6.17 9.73
CA THR A 415 -4.44 -6.58 10.91
C THR A 415 -5.16 -6.16 12.18
N ILE A 416 -5.22 -7.08 13.15
CA ILE A 416 -5.77 -6.82 14.48
C ILE A 416 -4.61 -6.85 15.47
N ARG A 417 -4.39 -5.75 16.19
CA ARG A 417 -3.32 -5.60 17.17
C ARG A 417 -3.88 -5.71 18.58
N GLY A 418 -3.46 -6.76 19.27
CA GLY A 418 -3.85 -7.04 20.66
C GLY A 418 -3.25 -6.06 21.69
N GLY A 419 -3.66 -6.27 22.93
CA GLY A 419 -3.35 -5.46 24.12
C GLY A 419 -4.40 -4.41 24.50
N LEU A 420 -5.28 -4.00 23.58
CA LEU A 420 -6.32 -3.00 23.89
C LEU A 420 -7.57 -3.64 24.52
N GLU A 421 -7.88 -4.87 24.12
CA GLU A 421 -8.93 -5.73 24.63
C GLU A 421 -8.86 -5.90 26.16
N GLU A 422 -7.66 -5.89 26.74
CA GLU A 422 -7.45 -5.99 28.19
C GLU A 422 -7.90 -4.72 28.94
N LEU A 423 -8.02 -3.59 28.24
CA LEU A 423 -8.44 -2.31 28.80
C LEU A 423 -9.95 -2.07 28.65
N ILE A 424 -10.65 -2.88 27.86
CA ILE A 424 -12.08 -2.73 27.63
C ILE A 424 -12.85 -2.90 28.95
N GLY A 425 -13.80 -1.98 29.18
CA GLY A 425 -14.61 -1.94 30.41
C GLY A 425 -13.86 -1.41 31.63
N LEU A 426 -12.71 -0.76 31.44
CA LEU A 426 -12.13 0.18 32.41
C LEU A 426 -12.70 1.58 32.17
N SER A 427 -12.88 2.32 33.25
CA SER A 427 -13.15 3.76 33.21
C SER A 427 -11.94 4.58 32.74
N GLU A 428 -12.18 5.79 32.25
CA GLU A 428 -11.12 6.76 31.90
C GLU A 428 -10.08 6.92 33.02
N GLU A 429 -10.54 7.04 34.28
CA GLU A 429 -9.67 7.20 35.45
C GLU A 429 -8.81 5.97 35.76
N GLU A 430 -9.35 4.75 35.60
CA GLU A 430 -8.58 3.52 35.78
C GLU A 430 -7.48 3.38 34.73
N VAL A 431 -7.79 3.70 33.47
CA VAL A 431 -6.80 3.72 32.38
C VAL A 431 -5.74 4.80 32.64
N ALA A 432 -6.15 5.97 33.13
CA ALA A 432 -5.21 7.03 33.50
C ALA A 432 -4.26 6.62 34.63
N VAL A 433 -4.77 5.92 35.67
CA VAL A 433 -3.95 5.36 36.76
C VAL A 433 -3.01 4.29 36.24
N LEU A 434 -3.49 3.37 35.39
CA LEU A 434 -2.69 2.30 34.80
C LEU A 434 -1.53 2.86 33.96
N ARG A 435 -1.77 3.90 33.16
CA ARG A 435 -0.73 4.59 32.38
C ARG A 435 0.33 5.28 33.24
N CYS A 436 0.00 5.65 34.47
CA CYS A 436 0.99 6.24 35.38
C CYS A 436 1.95 5.19 35.95
N LEU A 437 1.61 3.90 35.88
CA LEU A 437 2.44 2.80 36.34
C LEU A 437 3.49 2.44 35.28
N ASP A 438 4.75 2.61 35.63
CA ASP A 438 5.88 2.19 34.80
C ASP A 438 6.20 0.70 35.06
N THR A 439 6.71 0.02 34.05
CA THR A 439 7.27 -1.34 34.12
C THR A 439 8.60 -1.37 34.89
N GLY A 440 9.32 -0.25 35.00
CA GLY A 440 10.65 -0.19 35.64
C GLY A 440 10.69 0.34 37.09
N THR A 441 9.77 1.21 37.49
CA THR A 441 9.79 1.87 38.82
C THR A 441 8.43 1.78 39.51
N PRO A 442 8.28 0.95 40.55
CA PRO A 442 7.03 0.86 41.30
C PRO A 442 6.70 2.17 42.03
N LEU A 443 5.42 2.57 42.01
CA LEU A 443 4.97 3.84 42.57
C LEU A 443 4.04 3.66 43.78
N GLY A 444 4.12 4.58 44.74
CA GLY A 444 3.17 4.68 45.84
C GLY A 444 1.88 5.38 45.43
N VAL A 445 0.86 5.30 46.29
CA VAL A 445 -0.46 5.94 46.05
C VAL A 445 -0.34 7.46 45.90
N VAL A 446 0.53 8.10 46.70
CA VAL A 446 0.73 9.57 46.68
C VAL A 446 1.28 10.01 45.32
N ASP A 447 2.32 9.33 44.82
CA ASP A 447 2.93 9.64 43.51
C ASP A 447 1.95 9.42 42.36
N LEU A 448 1.15 8.36 42.44
CA LEU A 448 0.12 8.05 41.46
C LEU A 448 -1.01 9.09 41.46
N ALA A 449 -1.46 9.53 42.64
CA ALA A 449 -2.45 10.59 42.78
C ALA A 449 -1.97 11.90 42.13
N LEU A 450 -0.71 12.27 42.36
CA LEU A 450 -0.09 13.44 41.75
C LEU A 450 -0.03 13.31 40.21
N ARG A 451 0.45 12.16 39.70
CA ARG A 451 0.62 11.93 38.24
C ARG A 451 -0.70 11.82 37.49
N ALA A 452 -1.67 11.09 38.07
CA ALA A 452 -3.00 10.89 37.49
C ALA A 452 -3.91 12.11 37.69
N LYS A 453 -3.54 13.05 38.58
CA LYS A 453 -4.36 14.20 39.00
C LYS A 453 -5.69 13.78 39.59
N LEU A 454 -5.67 12.74 40.43
CA LEU A 454 -6.84 12.19 41.09
C LEU A 454 -6.64 12.19 42.61
N PRO A 455 -7.72 12.30 43.41
CA PRO A 455 -7.62 12.15 44.86
C PRO A 455 -7.08 10.77 45.25
N GLU A 456 -6.29 10.67 46.34
CA GLU A 456 -5.74 9.39 46.80
C GLU A 456 -6.80 8.31 47.03
N GLY A 457 -7.98 8.69 47.54
CA GLY A 457 -9.09 7.75 47.74
C GLY A 457 -9.57 7.10 46.45
N ALA A 458 -9.66 7.89 45.36
CA ALA A 458 -9.99 7.39 44.03
C ALA A 458 -8.89 6.47 43.49
N VAL A 459 -7.62 6.87 43.62
CA VAL A 459 -6.47 6.04 43.19
C VAL A 459 -6.44 4.71 43.93
N ARG A 460 -6.72 4.66 45.24
CA ARG A 460 -6.80 3.39 45.99
C ARG A 460 -7.91 2.49 45.48
N LYS A 461 -9.08 3.04 45.19
CA LYS A 461 -10.22 2.31 44.62
C LYS A 461 -9.86 1.74 43.24
N HIS A 462 -9.27 2.54 42.36
CA HIS A 462 -8.86 2.14 41.01
C HIS A 462 -7.75 1.09 41.03
N LEU A 463 -6.72 1.25 41.87
CA LEU A 463 -5.68 0.24 42.04
C LEU A 463 -6.23 -1.09 42.56
N ALA A 464 -7.21 -1.07 43.47
CA ALA A 464 -7.86 -2.30 43.92
C ALA A 464 -8.60 -3.01 42.78
N SER A 465 -9.24 -2.26 41.89
CA SER A 465 -9.87 -2.77 40.67
C SER A 465 -8.84 -3.36 39.70
N LEU A 466 -7.80 -2.60 39.36
CA LEU A 466 -6.73 -3.02 38.44
C LEU A 466 -5.96 -4.25 38.92
N VAL A 467 -5.69 -4.36 40.22
CA VAL A 467 -5.06 -5.54 40.83
C VAL A 467 -5.99 -6.75 40.77
N ARG A 468 -7.29 -6.58 41.03
CA ARG A 468 -8.27 -7.66 40.93
C ARG A 468 -8.38 -8.20 39.51
N ARG A 469 -8.29 -7.32 38.51
CA ARG A 469 -8.26 -7.65 37.08
C ARG A 469 -6.89 -8.13 36.58
N ARG A 470 -5.87 -8.21 37.45
CA ARG A 470 -4.48 -8.59 37.11
C ARG A 470 -3.80 -7.69 36.08
N LEU A 471 -4.23 -6.44 35.96
CA LEU A 471 -3.58 -5.43 35.11
C LEU A 471 -2.45 -4.69 35.85
N ALA A 472 -2.49 -4.71 37.18
CA ALA A 472 -1.46 -4.15 38.05
C ALA A 472 -1.07 -5.14 39.16
N GLY A 473 0.21 -5.14 39.52
CA GLY A 473 0.77 -5.85 40.66
C GLY A 473 1.04 -4.92 41.83
N SER A 474 1.28 -5.49 43.01
CA SER A 474 1.72 -4.71 44.16
C SER A 474 2.76 -5.47 44.99
N ARG A 475 3.67 -4.74 45.61
CA ARG A 475 4.66 -5.27 46.57
C ARG A 475 4.95 -4.25 47.67
N ARG A 476 5.58 -4.67 48.76
CA ARG A 476 6.07 -3.75 49.81
C ARG A 476 7.54 -3.41 49.55
N VAL A 477 7.86 -2.13 49.68
CA VAL A 477 9.24 -1.61 49.71
C VAL A 477 9.37 -0.79 50.99
N GLY A 478 10.12 -1.31 51.96
CA GLY A 478 10.10 -0.78 53.33
C GLY A 478 8.70 -0.83 53.94
N ARG A 479 8.18 0.32 54.39
CA ARG A 479 6.82 0.46 54.95
C ARG A 479 5.75 0.82 53.91
N THR A 480 6.15 1.11 52.67
CA THR A 480 5.25 1.61 51.63
C THR A 480 4.81 0.48 50.71
N LYS A 481 3.50 0.41 50.42
CA LYS A 481 2.97 -0.47 49.37
C LYS A 481 3.09 0.26 48.03
N VAL A 482 3.80 -0.35 47.09
CA VAL A 482 4.05 0.17 45.75
C VAL A 482 3.39 -0.72 44.71
N PHE A 483 3.06 -0.13 43.56
CA PHE A 483 2.32 -0.77 42.47
C PHE A 483 3.13 -0.71 41.17
N TYR A 484 2.94 -1.70 40.31
CA TYR A 484 3.60 -1.80 39.00
C TYR A 484 2.62 -2.40 37.98
N ARG A 485 2.85 -2.12 36.70
CA ARG A 485 2.00 -2.58 35.59
C ARG A 485 2.32 -4.03 35.22
N LEU A 486 1.31 -4.82 34.89
CA LEU A 486 1.45 -6.23 34.46
C LEU A 486 1.20 -6.44 32.95
N VAL A 487 0.57 -5.46 32.30
CA VAL A 487 0.09 -5.57 30.92
C VAL A 487 0.63 -4.45 30.05
N ASP A 488 0.77 -4.70 28.74
CA ASP A 488 1.21 -3.67 27.81
C ASP A 488 0.15 -2.62 27.47
N ILE A 489 0.53 -1.33 27.50
CA ILE A 489 -0.37 -0.25 27.08
C ILE A 489 -0.11 0.01 25.61
N PRO A 490 -1.06 -0.33 24.72
CA PRO A 490 -0.85 -0.18 23.29
C PRO A 490 -0.78 1.30 22.88
N VAL A 491 0.05 1.58 21.88
CA VAL A 491 0.08 2.88 21.22
C VAL A 491 -1.02 2.92 20.16
N ILE A 492 -1.96 3.85 20.30
CA ILE A 492 -3.04 4.03 19.32
C ILE A 492 -2.47 4.67 18.05
N LYS A 493 -2.37 3.90 16.97
CA LYS A 493 -2.05 4.44 15.64
C LYS A 493 -3.23 5.25 15.09
N GLN A 494 -2.92 6.36 14.44
CA GLN A 494 -3.90 7.33 13.93
C GLN A 494 -3.61 7.69 12.47
N SER A 495 -4.66 7.85 11.67
CA SER A 495 -4.64 8.26 10.26
C SER A 495 -5.16 9.69 10.07
N GLU A 496 -4.72 10.36 9.00
CA GLU A 496 -5.28 11.65 8.56
C GLU A 496 -6.58 11.50 7.78
N ARG A 497 -6.80 10.33 7.19
CA ARG A 497 -7.93 10.05 6.30
C ARG A 497 -8.86 9.04 6.93
N SER A 498 -10.15 9.34 6.85
CA SER A 498 -11.24 8.41 7.18
C SER A 498 -11.33 7.32 6.10
N VAL A 499 -11.76 6.14 6.52
CA VAL A 499 -12.06 5.00 5.65
C VAL A 499 -13.22 5.36 4.71
N GLN A 500 -12.97 5.21 3.41
CA GLN A 500 -13.97 5.38 2.38
C GLN A 500 -14.90 4.17 2.39
N LEU A 501 -16.15 4.38 2.76
CA LEU A 501 -17.15 3.33 2.95
C LEU A 501 -18.22 3.45 1.88
N GLY A 502 -18.59 2.31 1.30
CA GLY A 502 -19.67 2.20 0.34
C GLY A 502 -20.86 1.46 0.93
N ASP A 503 -21.94 1.43 0.16
CA ASP A 503 -23.06 0.53 0.44
C ASP A 503 -22.64 -0.91 0.11
N VAL A 504 -22.72 -1.80 1.10
CA VAL A 504 -22.44 -3.24 0.90
C VAL A 504 -23.67 -4.04 0.47
N GLY A 505 -24.86 -3.43 0.41
CA GLY A 505 -26.09 -4.08 -0.05
C GLY A 505 -26.51 -5.30 0.79
N SER A 506 -27.41 -6.12 0.25
CA SER A 506 -27.77 -7.41 0.84
C SER A 506 -26.86 -8.52 0.31
N PHE A 507 -25.86 -8.94 1.08
CA PHE A 507 -25.26 -10.26 0.86
C PHE A 507 -26.18 -11.30 1.47
N ALA A 508 -27.03 -11.94 0.65
CA ALA A 508 -28.00 -12.93 1.12
C ALA A 508 -27.37 -14.08 1.92
N ASP A 509 -26.11 -14.42 1.59
CA ASP A 509 -25.38 -15.55 2.17
C ASP A 509 -24.23 -15.15 3.13
N ALA A 510 -24.03 -13.86 3.41
CA ALA A 510 -22.94 -13.45 4.30
C ALA A 510 -23.37 -13.50 5.77
N GLN A 511 -22.55 -14.16 6.60
CA GLN A 511 -22.74 -14.17 8.04
C GLN A 511 -22.23 -12.86 8.64
N ILE A 512 -23.08 -12.11 9.34
CA ILE A 512 -22.65 -10.90 10.05
C ILE A 512 -22.27 -11.27 11.49
N GLN A 513 -21.05 -10.91 11.89
CA GLN A 513 -20.63 -11.07 13.28
C GLN A 513 -21.28 -10.00 14.16
N GLU A 514 -21.64 -10.40 15.37
CA GLU A 514 -22.22 -9.50 16.36
C GLU A 514 -21.18 -8.49 16.87
N LEU A 515 -21.59 -7.23 16.96
CA LEU A 515 -20.82 -6.16 17.58
C LEU A 515 -20.81 -6.38 19.11
N ARG A 516 -19.63 -6.62 19.69
CA ARG A 516 -19.46 -6.89 21.13
C ARG A 516 -18.89 -5.71 21.90
N VAL A 517 -18.07 -4.90 21.26
CA VAL A 517 -17.45 -3.71 21.84
C VAL A 517 -17.97 -2.49 21.09
N GLY A 518 -18.71 -1.62 21.79
CA GLY A 518 -19.33 -0.45 21.21
C GLY A 518 -18.52 0.83 21.38
N GLU A 519 -19.10 1.93 20.92
CA GLU A 519 -18.52 3.26 21.06
C GLU A 519 -18.30 3.66 22.52
N ALA A 520 -19.22 3.32 23.42
CA ALA A 520 -19.16 3.73 24.81
C ALA A 520 -17.92 3.18 25.52
N GLU A 521 -17.65 1.88 25.36
CA GLU A 521 -16.49 1.21 25.92
C GLU A 521 -15.18 1.74 25.32
N LEU A 522 -15.13 1.89 23.99
CA LEU A 522 -13.94 2.42 23.33
C LEU A 522 -13.66 3.87 23.72
N ARG A 523 -14.69 4.70 23.85
CA ARG A 523 -14.55 6.12 24.20
C ARG A 523 -13.90 6.30 25.57
N GLU A 524 -14.29 5.51 26.57
CA GLU A 524 -13.67 5.54 27.90
C GLU A 524 -12.17 5.20 27.84
N VAL A 525 -11.83 4.11 27.14
CA VAL A 525 -10.44 3.67 27.00
C VAL A 525 -9.60 4.69 26.24
N ILE A 526 -10.12 5.23 25.13
CA ILE A 526 -9.40 6.17 24.27
C ILE A 526 -9.17 7.52 24.98
N ARG A 527 -10.15 8.05 25.72
CA ARG A 527 -9.95 9.24 26.57
C ARG A 527 -8.89 8.98 27.63
N GLY A 528 -8.94 7.80 28.25
CA GLY A 528 -7.97 7.36 29.23
C GLY A 528 -6.55 7.31 28.69
N LEU A 529 -6.36 6.84 27.45
CA LEU A 529 -5.06 6.72 26.77
C LEU A 529 -4.54 8.05 26.21
N LEU A 530 -5.39 8.82 25.53
CA LEU A 530 -5.04 10.02 24.78
C LEU A 530 -5.47 11.29 25.52
N ARG A 531 -4.56 11.87 26.31
CA ARG A 531 -4.84 13.11 27.06
C ARG A 531 -5.21 14.26 26.11
N TYR A 532 -6.22 15.05 26.51
CA TYR A 532 -6.71 16.21 25.76
C TYR A 532 -7.28 15.87 24.38
N SER A 533 -7.75 14.63 24.20
CA SER A 533 -8.47 14.22 22.99
C SER A 533 -9.96 14.11 23.25
N GLU A 534 -10.75 14.32 22.20
CA GLU A 534 -12.20 14.16 22.22
C GLU A 534 -12.60 13.23 21.08
N VAL A 535 -13.35 12.17 21.37
CA VAL A 535 -13.95 11.33 20.33
C VAL A 535 -15.16 12.08 19.79
N GLU A 536 -15.02 12.63 18.58
CA GLU A 536 -16.03 13.44 17.90
C GLU A 536 -17.06 12.60 17.13
N SER A 537 -16.63 11.45 16.64
CA SER A 537 -17.47 10.56 15.84
C SER A 537 -17.09 9.11 16.03
N CYS A 538 -18.09 8.24 15.87
CA CYS A 538 -17.92 6.81 15.74
C CYS A 538 -18.74 6.33 14.55
N LYS A 539 -18.07 5.68 13.60
CA LYS A 539 -18.68 5.17 12.38
C LYS A 539 -18.52 3.65 12.37
N PRO A 540 -19.55 2.88 12.75
CA PRO A 540 -19.53 1.44 12.59
C PRO A 540 -19.63 1.08 11.11
N PHE A 541 -18.89 0.06 10.68
CA PHE A 541 -18.93 -0.44 9.32
C PHE A 541 -18.59 -1.92 9.25
N LEU A 542 -19.01 -2.57 8.17
CA LEU A 542 -18.77 -4.00 7.95
C LEU A 542 -17.52 -4.22 7.10
N TYR A 543 -16.64 -5.10 7.57
CA TYR A 543 -15.42 -5.53 6.88
C TYR A 543 -15.55 -6.99 6.43
N PRO A 544 -15.30 -7.32 5.15
CA PRO A 544 -15.54 -8.66 4.62
C PRO A 544 -14.32 -9.57 4.86
N LEU A 545 -14.55 -10.75 5.42
CA LEU A 545 -13.56 -11.80 5.63
C LEU A 545 -14.11 -13.14 5.11
N TYR A 546 -13.25 -14.02 4.64
CA TYR A 546 -13.61 -15.41 4.39
C TYR A 546 -13.15 -16.27 5.56
N ARG A 547 -14.08 -17.05 6.11
CA ARG A 547 -13.81 -18.14 7.03
C ARG A 547 -13.62 -19.41 6.20
N VAL A 548 -12.38 -19.89 6.10
CA VAL A 548 -12.02 -21.10 5.34
C VAL A 548 -11.83 -22.25 6.32
N GLU A 549 -12.67 -23.28 6.24
CA GLU A 549 -12.47 -24.50 7.00
C GLU A 549 -11.64 -25.49 6.20
N LEU A 550 -10.58 -25.98 6.84
CA LEU A 550 -9.68 -27.00 6.32
C LEU A 550 -9.82 -28.27 7.15
N VAL A 551 -9.84 -29.41 6.46
CA VAL A 551 -9.93 -30.72 7.08
C VAL A 551 -8.71 -31.56 6.70
N LEU A 552 -8.07 -32.14 7.72
CA LEU A 552 -7.04 -33.17 7.58
C LEU A 552 -7.42 -34.37 8.45
N ARG A 553 -7.89 -35.44 7.80
CA ARG A 553 -8.46 -36.62 8.47
C ARG A 553 -9.65 -36.21 9.32
N ASP A 554 -9.55 -36.29 10.64
CA ASP A 554 -10.62 -36.02 11.60
C ASP A 554 -10.41 -34.67 12.32
N LYS A 555 -9.39 -33.90 11.90
CA LYS A 555 -9.05 -32.61 12.48
C LYS A 555 -9.49 -31.51 11.53
N THR A 556 -10.21 -30.53 12.07
CA THR A 556 -10.60 -29.31 11.36
C THR A 556 -9.83 -28.13 11.94
N ARG A 557 -9.35 -27.25 11.06
CA ARG A 557 -8.85 -25.93 11.45
C ARG A 557 -9.48 -24.85 10.58
N VAL A 558 -9.49 -23.63 11.10
CA VAL A 558 -10.06 -22.47 10.44
C VAL A 558 -8.93 -21.52 10.09
N GLU A 559 -8.96 -21.01 8.88
CA GLU A 559 -8.11 -19.91 8.42
C GLU A 559 -8.99 -18.75 8.02
N TRP A 560 -8.60 -17.55 8.44
CA TRP A 560 -9.29 -16.31 8.08
C TRP A 560 -8.53 -15.64 6.96
N VAL A 561 -9.23 -15.35 5.87
CA VAL A 561 -8.67 -14.67 4.71
C VAL A 561 -9.36 -13.33 4.56
N ASP A 562 -8.59 -12.28 4.39
CA ASP A 562 -9.11 -10.96 4.06
C ASP A 562 -9.74 -11.01 2.67
N ALA A 563 -11.05 -10.76 2.60
CA ALA A 563 -11.79 -10.84 1.34
C ALA A 563 -11.48 -9.67 0.39
N ARG A 564 -10.65 -8.70 0.80
CA ARG A 564 -10.17 -7.60 -0.05
C ARG A 564 -8.76 -7.81 -0.57
N SER A 565 -7.85 -8.33 0.26
CA SER A 565 -6.43 -8.47 -0.10
C SER A 565 -6.00 -9.91 -0.41
N GLY A 566 -6.76 -10.91 0.04
CA GLY A 566 -6.37 -12.33 -0.02
C GLY A 566 -5.32 -12.74 1.03
N GLY A 567 -4.86 -11.80 1.86
CA GLY A 567 -3.93 -12.10 2.94
C GLY A 567 -4.59 -12.85 4.09
N THR A 568 -3.81 -13.67 4.81
CA THR A 568 -4.25 -14.33 6.05
C THR A 568 -4.41 -13.30 7.16
N VAL A 569 -5.46 -13.45 7.96
CA VAL A 569 -5.79 -12.58 9.08
C VAL A 569 -5.74 -13.38 10.38
N GLU A 570 -5.02 -12.88 11.38
CA GLU A 570 -5.08 -13.39 12.74
C GLU A 570 -6.18 -12.63 13.50
N LEU A 571 -7.19 -13.34 14.03
CA LEU A 571 -8.37 -12.79 14.69
C LEU A 571 -8.49 -13.15 16.17
#